data_AF-A0A517Y8G9-F1
#
_entry.id   AF-A0A517Y8G9-F1
#
_cell.length_a   1.000
_cell.length_b   1.000
_cell.length_c   1.000
_cell.angle_alpha   90.00
_cell.angle_beta   90.00
_cell.angle_gamma   90.00
#
_symmetry.space_group_name_H-M   'P 1'
#
loop_
_entity.id
_entity.type
_entity.pdbx_description
1 polymer ?
#
loop_
_entity_poly.entity_id
_entity_poly.type
_entity_poly.pdbx_seq_one_letter_code
_entity_poly.pdbx_strand_id
1 'polypeptide(L)'
;MLPRWLEWLIVIAIPIGLFAILYPAVQLTRNPKGPGGQRIPSDLPVEANRVRHPSGLSIVAPKNWDLAPDFGPDTPFLSIGPRGIPGRRLKSLLLIEGCDEPTLDRFAKTHFQGQPAFDRTEIVRHDTFDDPAWSTYELYLEREGQWWHLKFGTTDELKELPPMIKKYLETVEFPQRAN
;
A
#
# COMPACT_ATOMS: atom_id res chain seq x y z
N MET A 1 59.62 2.33 8.69
CA MET A 1 59.01 2.59 7.36
C MET A 1 58.55 1.26 6.80
N LEU A 2 57.27 1.12 6.53
CA LEU A 2 56.75 -0.06 5.84
C LEU A 2 57.29 -0.04 4.39
N PRO A 3 57.64 -1.21 3.82
CA PRO A 3 58.05 -1.23 2.43
C PRO A 3 56.83 -0.86 1.56
N ARG A 4 57.04 0.02 0.57
CA ARG A 4 55.96 0.62 -0.26
C ARG A 4 54.97 -0.40 -0.83
N TRP A 5 55.41 -1.62 -1.15
CA TRP A 5 54.53 -2.68 -1.66
C TRP A 5 53.51 -3.18 -0.61
N LEU A 6 53.87 -3.15 0.69
CA LEU A 6 52.96 -3.50 1.78
C LEU A 6 51.92 -2.40 2.02
N GLU A 7 52.31 -1.13 1.85
CA GLU A 7 51.38 0.01 1.91
C GLU A 7 50.32 -0.11 0.80
N TRP A 8 50.74 -0.42 -0.44
CA TRP A 8 49.81 -0.68 -1.55
C TRP A 8 48.88 -1.87 -1.29
N LEU A 9 49.40 -2.95 -0.70
CA LEU A 9 48.60 -4.12 -0.33
C LEU A 9 47.51 -3.77 0.69
N ILE A 10 47.84 -2.98 1.72
CA ILE A 10 46.87 -2.55 2.73
C ILE A 10 45.82 -1.63 2.12
N VAL A 11 46.24 -0.68 1.27
CA VAL A 11 45.35 0.27 0.58
C VAL A 11 44.39 -0.45 -0.36
N ILE A 12 44.74 -1.61 -0.92
CA ILE A 12 43.86 -2.40 -1.79
C ILE A 12 43.02 -3.40 -0.98
N ALA A 13 43.60 -4.04 0.03
CA ALA A 13 42.92 -5.08 0.82
C ALA A 13 41.77 -4.51 1.65
N ILE A 14 41.91 -3.30 2.22
CA ILE A 14 40.86 -2.67 3.03
C ILE A 14 39.59 -2.39 2.21
N PRO A 15 39.65 -1.70 1.04
CA PRO A 15 38.48 -1.49 0.19
C PRO A 15 37.85 -2.79 -0.31
N ILE A 16 38.65 -3.80 -0.68
CA ILE A 16 38.13 -5.10 -1.13
C ILE A 16 37.40 -5.80 0.01
N GLY A 17 37.98 -5.83 1.21
CA GLY A 17 37.35 -6.39 2.41
C GLY A 17 36.07 -5.66 2.77
N LEU A 18 36.08 -4.31 2.76
CA LEU A 18 34.89 -3.49 2.98
C LEU A 18 33.81 -3.77 1.93
N PHE A 19 34.16 -3.86 0.65
CA PHE A 19 33.23 -4.19 -0.41
C PHE A 19 32.62 -5.58 -0.22
N ALA A 20 33.43 -6.58 0.12
CA ALA A 20 32.97 -7.94 0.36
C ALA A 20 31.98 -8.03 1.54
N ILE A 21 32.14 -7.18 2.57
CA ILE A 21 31.22 -7.12 3.72
C ILE A 21 29.96 -6.31 3.40
N LEU A 22 30.10 -5.16 2.73
CA LEU A 22 28.98 -4.25 2.47
C LEU A 22 28.10 -4.70 1.30
N TYR A 23 28.66 -5.41 0.31
CA TYR A 23 27.91 -5.82 -0.87
C TYR A 23 26.70 -6.73 -0.55
N PRO A 24 26.82 -7.77 0.29
CA PRO A 24 25.67 -8.55 0.74
C PRO A 24 24.61 -7.70 1.47
N ALA A 25 25.04 -6.77 2.32
CA ALA A 25 24.13 -5.88 3.04
C ALA A 25 23.36 -4.95 2.06
N VAL A 26 24.04 -4.43 1.04
CA VAL A 26 23.38 -3.66 -0.03
C VAL A 26 22.40 -4.53 -0.82
N GLN A 27 22.75 -5.78 -1.12
CA GLN A 27 21.86 -6.69 -1.83
C GLN A 27 20.62 -7.06 -1.00
N LEU A 28 20.75 -7.20 0.33
CA LEU A 28 19.61 -7.41 1.24
C LEU A 28 18.63 -6.23 1.25
N THR A 29 19.10 -5.01 0.98
CA THR A 29 18.21 -3.84 0.85
C THR A 29 17.50 -3.75 -0.50
N ARG A 30 17.89 -4.55 -1.49
CA ARG A 30 17.19 -4.60 -2.77
C ARG A 30 16.00 -5.54 -2.67
N ASN A 31 14.83 -5.04 -3.03
CA ASN A 31 13.66 -5.90 -3.17
C ASN A 31 13.84 -6.77 -4.43
N PRO A 32 13.87 -8.11 -4.33
CA PRO A 32 14.02 -8.99 -5.49
C PRO A 32 12.86 -8.88 -6.48
N LYS A 33 11.70 -8.39 -6.04
CA LYS A 33 10.52 -8.18 -6.90
C LYS A 33 10.62 -6.93 -7.78
N GLY A 34 11.66 -6.10 -7.64
CA GLY A 34 11.91 -4.94 -8.48
C GLY A 34 11.69 -3.59 -7.77
N PRO A 35 11.48 -2.49 -8.53
CA PRO A 35 11.39 -1.15 -7.96
C PRO A 35 10.17 -1.00 -7.04
N GLY A 36 10.30 -0.09 -6.07
CA GLY A 36 9.22 0.19 -5.13
C GLY A 36 8.03 0.89 -5.76
N GLY A 37 6.86 0.74 -5.14
CA GLY A 37 5.66 1.48 -5.49
C GLY A 37 5.69 2.92 -4.99
N GLN A 38 5.02 3.81 -5.71
CA GLN A 38 4.77 5.17 -5.22
C GLN A 38 3.69 5.13 -4.13
N ARG A 39 3.84 5.99 -3.11
CA ARG A 39 2.88 6.11 -2.01
C ARG A 39 1.50 6.57 -2.49
N ILE A 40 1.48 7.60 -3.32
CA ILE A 40 0.32 8.03 -4.10
C ILE A 40 0.72 7.79 -5.56
N PRO A 41 0.01 6.92 -6.30
CA PRO A 41 0.32 6.69 -7.70
C PRO A 41 0.15 7.96 -8.54
N SER A 42 0.91 8.06 -9.63
CA SER A 42 0.77 9.10 -10.65
C SER A 42 0.16 8.58 -11.96
N ASP A 43 0.32 7.29 -12.23
CA ASP A 43 -0.24 6.62 -13.40
C ASP A 43 -1.73 6.31 -13.21
N LEU A 44 -2.49 6.38 -14.30
CA LEU A 44 -3.90 5.95 -14.32
C LEU A 44 -4.03 4.44 -14.07
N PRO A 45 -5.17 3.97 -13.54
CA PRO A 45 -5.45 2.54 -13.45
C PRO A 45 -5.39 1.87 -14.83
N VAL A 46 -4.69 0.75 -14.92
CA VAL A 46 -4.58 -0.07 -16.13
C VAL A 46 -5.15 -1.45 -15.83
N GLU A 47 -6.19 -1.86 -16.56
CA GLU A 47 -6.92 -3.12 -16.33
C GLU A 47 -6.03 -4.38 -16.32
N ALA A 48 -4.89 -4.36 -17.01
CA ALA A 48 -3.92 -5.45 -16.97
C ALA A 48 -3.34 -5.72 -15.56
N ASN A 49 -3.44 -4.74 -14.64
CA ASN A 49 -3.00 -4.87 -13.25
C ASN A 49 -4.14 -5.25 -12.29
N ARG A 50 -5.29 -5.70 -12.80
CA ARG A 50 -6.42 -6.10 -11.96
C ARG A 50 -6.07 -7.30 -11.09
N VAL A 51 -6.23 -7.11 -9.79
CA VAL A 51 -6.09 -8.14 -8.77
C VAL A 51 -7.48 -8.63 -8.40
N ARG A 52 -7.64 -9.96 -8.34
CA ARG A 52 -8.91 -10.62 -8.09
C ARG A 52 -8.81 -11.49 -6.84
N HIS A 53 -9.79 -11.37 -5.97
CA HIS A 53 -10.05 -12.27 -4.85
C HIS A 53 -10.97 -13.41 -5.32
N PRO A 54 -10.86 -14.63 -4.75
CA PRO A 54 -11.74 -15.75 -5.10
C PRO A 54 -13.24 -15.48 -4.92
N SER A 55 -13.62 -14.58 -4.00
CA SER A 55 -15.02 -14.17 -3.80
C SER A 55 -15.61 -13.36 -4.96
N GLY A 56 -14.80 -12.93 -5.94
CA GLY A 56 -15.22 -12.02 -7.01
C GLY A 56 -14.91 -10.55 -6.73
N LEU A 57 -14.46 -10.21 -5.52
CA LEU A 57 -13.94 -8.87 -5.20
C LEU A 57 -12.69 -8.59 -6.05
N SER A 58 -12.59 -7.42 -6.68
CA SER A 58 -11.43 -7.07 -7.49
C SER A 58 -11.12 -5.57 -7.49
N ILE A 59 -9.86 -5.22 -7.75
CA ILE A 59 -9.40 -3.82 -7.90
C ILE A 59 -8.22 -3.78 -8.87
N VAL A 60 -8.08 -2.70 -9.64
CA VAL A 60 -6.85 -2.45 -10.39
C VAL A 60 -5.74 -2.01 -9.45
N ALA A 61 -4.64 -2.75 -9.37
CA ALA A 61 -3.51 -2.35 -8.55
C ALA A 61 -2.66 -1.28 -9.25
N PRO A 62 -2.16 -0.27 -8.52
CA PRO A 62 -1.16 0.63 -9.06
C PRO A 62 0.14 -0.10 -9.41
N LYS A 63 0.93 0.50 -10.30
CA LYS A 63 2.22 -0.08 -10.70
C LYS A 63 3.14 -0.27 -9.49
N ASN A 64 3.78 -1.43 -9.40
CA ASN A 64 4.66 -1.85 -8.30
C ASN A 64 3.97 -1.84 -6.93
N TRP A 65 2.67 -2.08 -6.88
CA TRP A 65 1.98 -2.42 -5.64
C TRP A 65 1.84 -3.94 -5.56
N ASP A 66 2.02 -4.48 -4.36
CA ASP A 66 1.91 -5.90 -4.09
C ASP A 66 0.65 -6.17 -3.28
N LEU A 67 0.01 -7.32 -3.55
CA LEU A 67 -1.11 -7.85 -2.78
C LEU A 67 -0.60 -8.47 -1.47
N ALA A 68 -1.24 -8.14 -0.36
CA ALA A 68 -1.04 -8.78 0.94
C ALA A 68 -1.65 -10.19 0.94
N PRO A 69 -1.22 -11.10 1.84
CA PRO A 69 -1.76 -12.45 1.90
C PRO A 69 -3.29 -12.46 2.01
N ASP A 70 -3.90 -13.36 1.24
CA ASP A 70 -5.33 -13.64 1.26
C ASP A 70 -5.70 -14.41 2.55
N PHE A 71 -6.86 -14.10 3.14
CA PHE A 71 -7.42 -14.79 4.31
C PHE A 71 -8.35 -15.95 3.95
N GLY A 72 -8.49 -16.26 2.66
CA GLY A 72 -9.28 -17.37 2.14
C GLY A 72 -10.57 -16.90 1.45
N PRO A 73 -11.22 -17.80 0.69
CA PRO A 73 -12.33 -17.45 -0.19
C PRO A 73 -13.56 -16.89 0.57
N ASP A 74 -13.74 -17.29 1.83
CA ASP A 74 -14.89 -16.93 2.67
C ASP A 74 -14.77 -15.52 3.27
N THR A 75 -13.58 -14.93 3.27
CA THR A 75 -13.33 -13.60 3.82
C THR A 75 -13.02 -12.65 2.66
N PRO A 76 -14.02 -11.94 2.09
CA PRO A 76 -13.79 -11.07 0.94
C PRO A 76 -12.94 -9.87 1.34
N PHE A 77 -11.62 -10.04 1.29
CA PHE A 77 -10.61 -9.10 1.76
C PHE A 77 -9.54 -8.90 0.68
N LEU A 78 -9.29 -7.65 0.33
CA LEU A 78 -8.15 -7.27 -0.50
C LEU A 78 -7.38 -6.18 0.22
N SER A 79 -6.07 -6.37 0.37
CA SER A 79 -5.16 -5.33 0.84
C SER A 79 -3.97 -5.24 -0.10
N ILE A 80 -3.76 -4.08 -0.71
CA ILE A 80 -2.66 -3.81 -1.62
C ILE A 80 -1.85 -2.63 -1.11
N GLY A 81 -0.54 -2.65 -1.29
CA GLY A 81 0.33 -1.56 -0.88
C GLY A 81 1.53 -1.40 -1.80
N PRO A 82 2.19 -0.23 -1.80
CA PRO A 82 3.38 -0.02 -2.58
C PRO A 82 4.45 -1.02 -2.15
N ARG A 83 5.08 -1.66 -3.13
CA ARG A 83 6.21 -2.55 -2.90
C ARG A 83 7.26 -1.81 -2.08
N GLY A 84 7.49 -2.32 -0.87
CA GLY A 84 8.43 -1.74 0.08
C GLY A 84 9.85 -2.24 -0.11
N ILE A 85 10.74 -1.69 0.70
CA ILE A 85 12.04 -2.31 0.97
C ILE A 85 11.83 -3.24 2.17
N PRO A 86 12.30 -4.50 2.12
CA PRO A 86 12.22 -5.42 3.26
C PRO A 86 12.69 -4.75 4.56
N GLY A 87 11.93 -4.91 5.64
CA GLY A 87 12.25 -4.31 6.95
C GLY A 87 11.93 -2.81 7.09
N ARG A 88 11.37 -2.15 6.07
CA ARG A 88 10.86 -0.77 6.20
C ARG A 88 9.36 -0.73 6.42
N ARG A 89 8.92 0.33 7.09
CA ARG A 89 7.50 0.63 7.32
C ARG A 89 6.76 0.85 6.00
N LEU A 90 5.50 0.43 5.98
CA LEU A 90 4.61 0.62 4.85
C LEU A 90 4.29 2.11 4.66
N LYS A 91 4.37 2.60 3.42
CA LYS A 91 4.15 4.03 3.11
C LYS A 91 2.68 4.37 2.88
N SER A 92 1.92 3.42 2.35
CA SER A 92 0.49 3.53 2.12
C SER A 92 -0.14 2.16 1.95
N LEU A 93 -1.46 2.09 2.04
CA LEU A 93 -2.22 0.87 1.77
C LEU A 93 -3.59 1.22 1.22
N LEU A 94 -4.13 0.32 0.41
CA LEU A 94 -5.54 0.26 0.05
C LEU A 94 -6.08 -1.06 0.59
N LEU A 95 -7.19 -0.99 1.33
CA LEU A 95 -7.86 -2.13 1.91
C LEU A 95 -9.34 -2.08 1.51
N ILE A 96 -9.87 -3.25 1.18
CA ILE A 96 -11.28 -3.45 0.83
C ILE A 96 -11.74 -4.72 1.55
N GLU A 97 -12.78 -4.62 2.35
CA GLU A 97 -13.31 -5.75 3.09
C GLU A 97 -14.84 -5.69 3.22
N GLY A 98 -15.48 -6.86 3.30
CA GLY A 98 -16.86 -6.95 3.79
C GLY A 98 -16.89 -6.74 5.30
N CYS A 99 -17.87 -5.99 5.79
CA CYS A 99 -18.03 -5.70 7.22
C CYS A 99 -19.50 -5.77 7.67
N ASP A 100 -19.72 -5.75 8.97
CA ASP A 100 -21.05 -5.53 9.54
C ASP A 100 -21.51 -4.08 9.34
N GLU A 101 -22.77 -3.78 9.67
CA GLU A 101 -23.30 -2.41 9.60
C GLU A 101 -22.48 -1.45 10.48
N PRO A 102 -21.88 -0.39 9.90
CA PRO A 102 -21.00 0.51 10.63
C PRO A 102 -21.78 1.61 11.35
N THR A 103 -21.18 2.19 12.38
CA THR A 103 -21.64 3.45 12.97
C THR A 103 -21.16 4.64 12.12
N LEU A 104 -22.10 5.43 11.60
CA LEU A 104 -21.85 6.47 10.59
C LEU A 104 -21.94 7.91 11.12
N ASP A 105 -21.99 8.12 12.43
CA ASP A 105 -22.19 9.41 13.09
C ASP A 105 -21.13 10.46 12.72
N ARG A 106 -19.92 10.02 12.40
CA ARG A 106 -18.77 10.87 12.05
C ARG A 106 -18.45 10.92 10.55
N PHE A 107 -19.31 10.36 9.71
CA PHE A 107 -19.08 10.27 8.27
C PHE A 107 -19.93 11.28 7.50
N ALA A 108 -19.34 11.86 6.45
CA ALA A 108 -20.05 12.69 5.51
C ALA A 108 -20.81 11.81 4.51
N LYS A 109 -22.04 12.20 4.18
CA LYS A 109 -22.82 11.54 3.13
C LYS A 109 -22.23 11.89 1.76
N THR A 110 -21.99 10.89 0.94
CA THR A 110 -21.41 11.03 -0.39
C THR A 110 -22.04 10.02 -1.36
N HIS A 111 -21.52 9.95 -2.58
CA HIS A 111 -21.86 8.93 -3.56
C HIS A 111 -20.59 8.26 -4.07
N PHE A 112 -20.63 6.94 -4.20
CA PHE A 112 -19.55 6.13 -4.75
C PHE A 112 -20.11 5.18 -5.80
N GLN A 113 -19.54 5.19 -7.02
CA GLN A 113 -20.05 4.43 -8.16
C GLN A 113 -21.59 4.56 -8.38
N GLY A 114 -22.14 5.75 -8.10
CA GLY A 114 -23.58 6.03 -8.23
C GLY A 114 -24.46 5.53 -7.08
N GLN A 115 -23.88 4.89 -6.06
CA GLN A 115 -24.60 4.43 -4.86
C GLN A 115 -24.35 5.38 -3.67
N PRO A 116 -25.31 5.50 -2.74
CA PRO A 116 -25.09 6.21 -1.49
C PRO A 116 -23.90 5.61 -0.72
N ALA A 117 -23.04 6.46 -0.20
CA ALA A 117 -21.89 6.06 0.57
C ALA A 117 -21.57 7.10 1.66
N PHE A 118 -20.65 6.74 2.54
CA PHE A 118 -20.29 7.54 3.70
C PHE A 118 -18.78 7.60 3.81
N ASP A 119 -18.18 8.78 3.76
CA ASP A 119 -16.73 8.91 3.82
C ASP A 119 -16.23 9.83 4.94
N ARG A 120 -14.98 9.59 5.32
CA ARG A 120 -14.27 10.36 6.33
C ARG A 120 -12.79 10.33 6.04
N THR A 121 -12.15 11.49 6.18
CA THR A 121 -10.70 11.60 6.24
C THR A 121 -10.29 11.99 7.66
N GLU A 122 -9.30 11.30 8.20
CA GLU A 122 -8.78 11.55 9.54
C GLU A 122 -7.25 11.48 9.56
N ILE A 123 -6.61 12.43 10.24
CA ILE A 123 -5.20 12.35 10.63
C ILE A 123 -5.17 11.55 11.93
N VAL A 124 -4.83 10.27 11.83
CA VAL A 124 -4.78 9.35 12.98
C VAL A 124 -3.59 9.64 13.88
N ARG A 125 -2.49 10.09 13.27
CA ARG A 125 -1.26 10.48 13.97
C ARG A 125 -0.57 11.61 13.21
N HIS A 126 -0.19 12.64 13.95
CA HIS A 126 0.61 13.75 13.42
C HIS A 126 2.09 13.39 13.30
N ASP A 127 2.81 14.13 12.45
CA ASP A 127 4.25 13.95 12.25
C ASP A 127 5.04 14.24 13.53
N THR A 128 5.91 13.32 13.92
CA THR A 128 6.88 13.51 15.01
C THR A 128 8.31 13.32 14.50
N PHE A 129 9.30 13.62 15.34
CA PHE A 129 10.72 13.51 14.99
C PHE A 129 11.13 12.10 14.51
N ASP A 130 10.53 11.05 15.08
CA ASP A 130 10.88 9.65 14.84
C ASP A 130 9.74 8.82 14.23
N ASP A 131 8.53 9.36 14.16
CA ASP A 131 7.35 8.66 13.64
C ASP A 131 6.63 9.53 12.60
N PRO A 132 6.61 9.13 11.31
CA PRO A 132 5.89 9.88 10.31
C PRO A 132 4.40 9.96 10.64
N ALA A 133 3.75 11.03 10.17
CA ALA A 133 2.29 11.14 10.22
C ALA A 133 1.61 9.89 9.63
N TRP A 134 0.41 9.57 10.09
CA TRP A 134 -0.47 8.58 9.49
C TRP A 134 -1.88 9.12 9.36
N SER A 135 -2.40 9.12 8.15
CA SER A 135 -3.78 9.51 7.87
C SER A 135 -4.52 8.41 7.15
N THR A 136 -5.83 8.40 7.34
CA THR A 136 -6.73 7.43 6.73
C THR A 136 -7.90 8.13 6.05
N TYR A 137 -8.22 7.68 4.86
CA TYR A 137 -9.53 7.86 4.26
C TYR A 137 -10.31 6.54 4.41
N GLU A 138 -11.54 6.63 4.87
CA GLU A 138 -12.45 5.51 5.03
C GLU A 138 -13.74 5.82 4.26
N LEU A 139 -14.27 4.82 3.57
CA LEU A 139 -15.50 4.87 2.81
C LEU A 139 -16.31 3.62 3.11
N TYR A 140 -17.55 3.82 3.55
CA TYR A 140 -18.52 2.75 3.77
C TYR A 140 -19.65 2.86 2.76
N LEU A 141 -20.09 1.71 2.26
CA LEU A 141 -21.26 1.61 1.40
C LEU A 141 -21.95 0.26 1.61
N GLU A 142 -23.26 0.25 1.40
CA GLU A 142 -24.05 -0.97 1.33
C GLU A 142 -24.26 -1.34 -0.14
N ARG A 143 -23.97 -2.60 -0.48
CA ARG A 143 -24.20 -3.13 -1.82
C ARG A 143 -24.75 -4.55 -1.73
N GLU A 144 -25.90 -4.77 -2.37
CA GLU A 144 -26.60 -6.07 -2.39
C GLU A 144 -26.92 -6.64 -0.99
N GLY A 145 -27.12 -5.76 0.00
CA GLY A 145 -27.41 -6.14 1.39
C GLY A 145 -26.18 -6.53 2.21
N GLN A 146 -24.97 -6.22 1.72
CA GLN A 146 -23.70 -6.39 2.42
C GLN A 146 -23.02 -5.03 2.58
N TRP A 147 -22.52 -4.73 3.78
CA TRP A 147 -21.69 -3.56 4.02
C TRP A 147 -20.24 -3.81 3.59
N TRP A 148 -19.65 -2.79 3.00
CA TRP A 148 -18.29 -2.78 2.52
C TRP A 148 -17.52 -1.61 3.11
N HIS A 149 -16.28 -1.88 3.49
CA HIS A 149 -15.33 -0.90 4.00
C HIS A 149 -14.14 -0.78 3.04
N LEU A 150 -13.97 0.41 2.48
CA LEU A 150 -12.84 0.79 1.65
C LEU A 150 -11.97 1.76 2.43
N LYS A 151 -10.67 1.47 2.54
CA LYS A 151 -9.73 2.26 3.32
C LYS A 151 -8.48 2.58 2.53
N PHE A 152 -8.06 3.83 2.55
CA PHE A 152 -6.73 4.26 2.11
C PHE A 152 -5.95 4.79 3.32
N GLY A 153 -4.81 4.21 3.62
CA GLY A 153 -3.88 4.70 4.64
C GLY A 153 -2.61 5.24 4.01
N THR A 154 -2.00 6.29 4.58
CA THR A 154 -0.74 6.86 4.08
C THR A 154 0.10 7.48 5.19
N THR A 155 1.43 7.42 5.04
CA THR A 155 2.38 8.10 5.93
C THR A 155 2.49 9.60 5.61
N ASP A 156 1.36 10.29 5.48
CA ASP A 156 1.28 11.74 5.26
C ASP A 156 0.09 12.30 6.01
N GLU A 157 0.06 13.61 6.21
CA GLU A 157 -1.13 14.31 6.68
C GLU A 157 -2.10 14.52 5.52
N LEU A 158 -3.26 13.88 5.62
CA LEU A 158 -4.30 13.92 4.60
C LEU A 158 -5.50 14.68 5.14
N LYS A 159 -5.94 15.71 4.40
CA LYS A 159 -7.21 16.42 4.68
C LYS A 159 -8.33 15.95 3.76
N GLU A 160 -7.98 15.47 2.57
CA GLU A 160 -8.91 15.01 1.54
C GLU A 160 -8.29 13.86 0.75
N LEU A 161 -9.12 12.98 0.21
CA LEU A 161 -8.67 11.86 -0.62
C LEU A 161 -7.94 12.35 -1.88
N PRO A 162 -6.71 11.88 -2.17
CA PRO A 162 -6.02 12.28 -3.39
C PRO A 162 -6.81 11.83 -4.63
N PRO A 163 -6.99 12.69 -5.65
CA PRO A 163 -7.80 12.37 -6.81
C PRO A 163 -7.36 11.10 -7.55
N MET A 164 -6.06 10.80 -7.56
CA MET A 164 -5.58 9.57 -8.19
C MET A 164 -5.99 8.32 -7.40
N ILE A 165 -5.97 8.38 -6.06
CA ILE A 165 -6.44 7.25 -5.24
C ILE A 165 -7.93 7.01 -5.47
N LYS A 166 -8.72 8.09 -5.59
CA LYS A 166 -10.14 7.99 -5.95
C LYS A 166 -10.35 7.20 -7.25
N LYS A 167 -9.55 7.48 -8.30
CA LYS A 167 -9.62 6.73 -9.56
C LYS A 167 -9.34 5.24 -9.40
N TYR A 168 -8.41 4.85 -8.52
CA TYR A 168 -8.15 3.45 -8.22
C TYR A 168 -9.30 2.80 -7.44
N LEU A 169 -9.85 3.49 -6.43
CA LEU A 169 -11.04 3.01 -5.72
C LEU A 169 -12.23 2.84 -6.66
N GLU A 170 -12.42 3.73 -7.63
CA GLU A 170 -13.48 3.61 -8.63
C GLU A 170 -13.39 2.34 -9.51
N THR A 171 -12.23 1.66 -9.54
CA THR A 171 -12.07 0.38 -10.25
C THR A 171 -12.52 -0.86 -9.47
N VAL A 172 -12.94 -0.68 -8.21
CA VAL A 172 -13.39 -1.78 -7.35
C VAL A 172 -14.62 -2.44 -7.94
N GLU A 173 -14.54 -3.76 -8.12
CA GLU A 173 -15.67 -4.62 -8.45
C GLU A 173 -16.01 -5.44 -7.23
N PHE A 174 -17.27 -5.39 -6.81
CA PHE A 174 -17.75 -6.16 -5.67
C PHE A 174 -18.25 -7.54 -6.15
N PRO A 175 -18.17 -8.58 -5.30
CA PRO A 175 -18.83 -9.85 -5.54
C PRO A 175 -20.29 -9.65 -5.92
N GLN A 176 -20.74 -10.37 -6.95
CA GLN A 176 -22.17 -10.52 -7.22
C GLN A 176 -22.71 -11.59 -6.27
N ARG A 177 -23.88 -11.36 -5.67
CA ARG A 177 -24.58 -12.42 -4.95
C ARG A 177 -24.83 -13.61 -5.89
N ALA A 178 -24.44 -14.81 -5.49
CA ALA A 178 -24.89 -16.02 -6.17
C ALA A 178 -26.41 -16.11 -6.01
N ASN A 179 -27.15 -16.07 -7.12
CA ASN A 179 -28.58 -16.32 -7.17
C ASN A 179 -28.91 -17.75 -6.75
#